data_AF-A0A085MTN0-F1
#
_entry.id   AF-A0A085MTN0-F1
#
_cell.length_a   1.000
_cell.length_b   1.000
_cell.length_c   1.000
_cell.angle_alpha   90.00
_cell.angle_beta   90.00
_cell.angle_gamma   90.00
#
_symmetry.space_group_name_H-M   'P 1'
#
loop_
_entity.id
_entity.type
_entity.pdbx_description
1 polymer ?
#
loop_
_entity_poly.entity_id
_entity_poly.type
_entity_poly.pdbx_seq_one_letter_code
_entity_poly.pdbx_strand_id
1 'polypeptide(L)' 'MELESSNVGTATAAAIAVKLPQFWPHAAKLWIAQAEAQFTLRQVTSSLTKFYYAIAALCGRLFMQPKKISAQPEGRHASH' A
#
# COMPACT_ATOMS: atom_id res chain seq x y z
N MET A 1 15.59 44.09 21.10
CA MET A 1 14.63 43.41 20.20
C MET A 1 15.34 42.17 19.72
N GLU A 2 15.26 41.09 20.49
CA GLU A 2 15.91 39.82 20.14
C GLU A 2 14.87 38.90 19.52
N LEU A 3 15.28 38.33 18.38
CA LEU A 3 14.43 37.60 17.45
C LEU A 3 14.06 36.26 18.06
N GLU A 4 12.77 36.08 18.34
CA GLU A 4 12.21 34.79 18.74
C GLU A 4 12.36 33.82 17.56
N SER A 5 13.43 33.01 17.57
CA SER A 5 13.57 31.85 16.69
C SER A 5 12.44 30.88 17.03
N SER A 6 11.34 31.03 16.32
CA SER A 6 10.28 30.04 16.26
C SER A 6 10.89 28.81 15.61
N ASN A 7 11.42 27.91 16.44
CA ASN A 7 11.70 26.54 16.08
C ASN A 7 10.37 25.94 15.60
N VAL A 8 10.10 26.09 14.30
CA VAL A 8 9.14 25.27 13.58
C VAL A 8 9.69 23.87 13.70
N GLY A 9 9.32 23.19 14.78
CA GLY A 9 9.43 21.75 14.90
C GLY A 9 8.66 21.20 13.72
N THR A 10 9.39 20.98 12.63
CA THR A 10 8.87 20.33 11.44
C THR A 10 8.66 18.91 11.91
N ALA A 11 7.46 18.67 12.45
CA ALA A 11 7.02 17.37 12.88
C ALA A 11 7.24 16.47 11.68
N THR A 12 8.31 15.68 11.74
CA THR A 12 8.64 14.71 10.71
C THR A 12 7.57 13.67 10.91
N ALA A 13 6.43 13.89 10.25
CA ALA A 13 5.28 13.02 10.32
C ALA A 13 5.80 11.64 9.95
N ALA A 14 5.99 10.78 10.95
CA ALA A 14 6.33 9.39 10.73
C ALA A 14 5.26 8.87 9.78
N ALA A 15 5.65 8.64 8.53
CA ALA A 15 4.71 8.36 7.46
C ALA A 15 4.05 7.03 7.80
N ILE A 16 2.88 7.07 8.44
CA ILE A 16 2.09 5.88 8.68
C ILE A 16 1.74 5.39 7.28
N ALA A 17 2.37 4.27 6.88
CA ALA A 17 2.29 3.76 5.53
C ALA A 17 0.82 3.69 5.08
N VAL A 18 0.49 4.37 3.98
CA VAL A 18 -0.86 4.29 3.40
C VAL A 18 -0.99 2.91 2.77
N LYS A 19 -1.70 2.00 3.44
CA LYS A 19 -2.00 0.69 2.89
C LYS A 19 -3.30 0.77 2.10
N LEU A 20 -3.19 1.03 0.79
CA LEU A 20 -4.35 1.01 -0.10
C LEU A 20 -4.89 -0.42 -0.26
N PRO A 21 -6.22 -0.57 -0.41
CA PRO A 21 -6.83 -1.86 -0.71
C PRO A 21 -6.46 -2.31 -2.13
N GLN A 22 -6.61 -3.61 -2.41
CA GLN A 22 -6.47 -4.16 -3.76
C GLN A 22 -7.41 -3.43 -4.73
N PHE A 23 -6.94 -3.14 -5.93
CA PHE A 23 -7.74 -2.49 -6.96
C PHE A 23 -8.97 -3.32 -7.38
N TRP A 24 -10.12 -2.65 -7.53
CA TRP A 24 -11.38 -3.24 -7.97
C TRP A 24 -11.79 -2.70 -9.35
N PRO A 25 -11.54 -3.43 -10.46
CA PRO A 25 -11.83 -2.94 -11.81
C PRO A 25 -13.30 -2.57 -12.03
N HIS A 26 -14.22 -3.39 -11.50
CA HIS A 26 -15.67 -3.17 -11.63
C HIS A 26 -16.21 -2.00 -10.79
N ALA A 27 -15.41 -1.50 -9.85
CA ALA A 27 -15.79 -0.43 -8.93
C ALA A 27 -14.66 0.62 -8.78
N ALA A 28 -14.01 0.97 -9.89
CA ALA A 28 -12.83 1.85 -9.89
C ALA A 28 -13.11 3.21 -9.25
N LYS A 29 -14.28 3.82 -9.51
CA LYS A 29 -14.67 5.10 -8.90
C LYS A 29 -14.74 5.03 -7.38
N LEU A 30 -15.34 3.95 -6.85
CA LEU A 30 -15.45 3.73 -5.41
C LEU A 30 -14.07 3.49 -4.78
N TRP A 31 -13.23 2.72 -5.45
CA TRP A 31 -11.86 2.47 -5.01
C TRP A 31 -11.03 3.76 -4.96
N ILE A 32 -11.13 4.63 -5.97
CA ILE A 32 -10.46 5.94 -5.98
C ILE A 32 -10.94 6.80 -4.79
N ALA A 33 -12.25 6.89 -4.58
CA ALA A 33 -12.81 7.66 -3.46
C ALA A 33 -12.30 7.14 -2.11
N GLN A 34 -12.21 5.82 -1.95
CA GLN A 34 -11.65 5.21 -0.75
C GLN A 34 -10.14 5.52 -0.58
N ALA A 35 -9.36 5.46 -1.67
CA ALA A 35 -7.95 5.83 -1.65
C ALA A 35 -7.75 7.30 -1.26
N GLU A 36 -8.57 8.22 -1.79
CA GLU A 36 -8.54 9.63 -1.43
C GLU A 36 -8.89 9.90 0.03
N ALA A 37 -9.85 9.17 0.59
CA ALA A 37 -10.15 9.23 2.02
C ALA A 37 -8.93 8.81 2.86
N GLN A 38 -8.24 7.72 2.48
CA GLN A 38 -7.03 7.28 3.17
C GLN A 38 -5.89 8.29 3.06
N PHE A 39 -5.69 8.92 1.90
CA PHE A 39 -4.69 9.98 1.75
C PHE A 39 -4.98 11.17 2.66
N THR A 40 -6.24 11.59 2.73
CA THR A 40 -6.67 12.70 3.61
C THR A 40 -6.43 12.38 5.08
N LEU A 41 -6.82 11.18 5.53
CA LEU A 41 -6.61 10.72 6.91
C LEU A 41 -5.13 10.62 7.30
N ARG A 42 -4.25 10.37 6.32
CA ARG A 42 -2.79 10.26 6.52
C ARG A 42 -2.03 11.53 6.15
N GLN A 43 -2.74 12.61 5.86
CA GLN A 43 -2.15 13.90 5.45
C GLN A 43 -1.21 13.76 4.23
N VAL A 44 -1.49 12.80 3.34
CA VAL A 44 -0.79 12.66 2.06
C VAL A 44 -1.39 13.67 1.08
N THR A 45 -0.74 14.82 0.98
CA THR A 45 -1.18 15.94 0.14
C THR A 45 -0.48 15.96 -1.22
N SER A 46 0.74 15.42 -1.31
CA SER A 46 1.53 15.40 -2.55
C SER A 46 0.89 14.50 -3.62
N SER A 47 0.49 15.10 -4.75
CA SER A 47 -0.08 14.39 -5.90
C SER A 47 0.86 13.31 -6.44
N LEU A 48 2.17 13.56 -6.44
CA LEU A 48 3.18 12.58 -6.87
C LEU A 48 3.20 11.35 -5.94
N THR A 49 3.07 11.58 -4.63
CA THR A 49 3.02 10.50 -3.64
C THR A 49 1.74 9.68 -3.81
N LYS A 50 0.59 10.32 -3.99
CA LYS A 50 -0.70 9.65 -4.27
C LYS A 50 -0.60 8.79 -5.54
N PHE A 51 0.04 9.31 -6.59
CA PHE A 51 0.26 8.60 -7.85
C PHE A 51 1.09 7.31 -7.65
N TYR A 52 2.20 7.38 -6.90
CA TYR A 52 2.99 6.18 -6.60
C TYR A 52 2.22 5.13 -5.80
N TYR A 53 1.43 5.54 -4.81
CA TYR A 53 0.56 4.61 -4.07
C TYR A 53 -0.47 3.94 -4.99
N ALA A 54 -1.07 4.70 -5.91
CA ALA A 54 -2.03 4.16 -6.87
C ALA A 54 -1.38 3.14 -7.81
N ILE A 55 -0.20 3.44 -8.36
CA ILE A 55 0.56 2.51 -9.20
C ILE A 55 0.88 1.22 -8.44
N ALA A 56 1.35 1.33 -7.19
CA ALA A 56 1.67 0.17 -6.36
C ALA A 56 0.44 -0.73 -6.12
N ALA A 57 -0.73 -0.14 -5.87
CA ALA A 57 -1.97 -0.88 -5.69
C ALA A 57 -2.49 -1.54 -6.98
N LEU A 58 -2.20 -0.96 -8.14
CA LEU A 58 -2.53 -1.52 -9.46
C LEU A 58 -1.58 -2.67 -9.84
N CYS A 59 -0.28 -2.52 -9.57
CA CYS A 59 0.76 -3.51 -9.88
C CYS A 59 0.83 -4.67 -8.88
N GLY A 60 0.23 -4.55 -7.69
CA GLY A 60 0.21 -5.59 -6.66
C GLY A 60 -0.34 -6.94 -7.12
N ARG A 61 -1.13 -6.97 -8.20
CA ARG A 61 -1.62 -8.22 -8.83
C ARG A 61 -0.55 -9.02 -9.59
N LEU A 62 0.54 -8.38 -10.03
CA LEU A 62 1.59 -9.07 -10.80
C LEU A 62 2.58 -9.84 -9.91
N PHE A 63 2.67 -9.48 -8.62
CA PHE A 63 3.65 -10.06 -7.69
C PHE A 63 3.09 -11.11 -6.74
N MET A 64 1.77 -11.32 -6.72
CA MET A 64 1.15 -12.45 -6.03
C MET A 64 0.91 -13.58 -7.04
N GLN A 65 1.98 -14.29 -7.42
CA GLN A 65 1.82 -15.65 -7.90
C GLN A 65 1.23 -16.46 -6.74
N PRO A 66 0.02 -17.04 -6.84
CA PRO A 66 -0.36 -18.09 -5.91
C PRO A 66 0.63 -19.23 -6.15
N LYS A 67 1.62 -19.36 -5.26
CA LYS A 67 2.44 -20.55 -5.14
C LYS A 67 1.51 -21.72 -4.78
N LYS A 68 0.85 -22.31 -5.78
CA LYS A 68 0.34 -23.68 -5.69
C LYS A 68 1.54 -24.61 -5.81
N ILE A 69 2.33 -24.65 -4.74
CA ILE A 69 3.25 -25.74 -4.43
C ILE A 69 2.79 -26.32 -3.10
N SER A 70 1.59 -26.89 -3.08
CA SER A 70 1.36 -28.05 -2.23
C SER A 70 1.87 -29.23 -3.05
N ALA A 71 3.19 -29.41 -3.04
CA ALA A 71 3.78 -30.70 -3.34
C ALA A 71 3.36 -31.62 -2.19
N GLN A 72 2.20 -32.24 -2.35
CA GLN A 72 1.80 -33.40 -1.56
C GLN A 72 2.80 -34.51 -1.91
N PRO A 73 3.62 -35.02 -0.98
CA PRO A 73 4.38 -36.22 -1.24
C PRO A 73 3.38 -37.39 -1.12
N GLU A 74 2.69 -37.69 -2.21
CA GLU A 74 1.88 -38.90 -2.34
C GLU A 74 2.83 -40.07 -2.12
N GLY A 75 2.71 -40.72 -0.96
CA GLY A 75 3.62 -41.76 -0.50
C GLY A 75 3.78 -42.87 -1.52
N ARG A 76 4.88 -42.84 -2.26
CA ARG A 76 5.37 -44.01 -2.98
C ARG A 76 6.11 -44.86 -1.94
N HIS A 77 5.34 -45.68 -1.21
CA HIS A 77 5.88 -46.72 -0.36
C HIS A 77 6.93 -47.50 -1.14
N ALA A 78 8.18 -47.43 -0.67
CA ALA A 78 9.23 -48.32 -1.09
C ALA A 78 8.86 -49.75 -0.65
N SER A 79 8.96 -50.66 -1.61
CA SER A 79 9.21 -52.10 -1.50
C SER A 79 8.99 -52.82 -0.17
N HIS A 80 8.10 -53.82 -0.21
CA HIS A 80 8.49 -55.21 0.06
C HIS A 80 7.60 -56.17 -0.74
#